data_AF-A0A4P8EJR3-F1
#
_entry.id   AF-A0A4P8EJR3-F1
#
_cell.length_a   1.000
_cell.length_b   1.000
_cell.length_c   1.000
_cell.angle_alpha   90.00
_cell.angle_beta   90.00
_cell.angle_gamma   90.00
#
_symmetry.space_group_name_H-M   'P 1'
#
loop_
_entity.id
_entity.type
_entity.pdbx_description
1 polymer ?
#
loop_
_entity_poly.entity_id
_entity_poly.type
_entity_poly.pdbx_seq_one_letter_code
_entity_poly.pdbx_strand_id
1 'polypeptide(L)'
;MRRLRTEFLIMMKSSVTEHYSSIATIEEIEHYLRVKGDKRRELFAHWGLPSNRSMLWSELWSSMGLDPTQRKKLWGDLQAPLWDIKEVSQVTGISVGAINAWCNKDRYPERFPPPIRLGPRKKLWISLEILAFEQPSLYLVRAKEIRRLPHLPVFAKPQPMALKVDLNPLPSTPETEKTSSPHDRSAIAQC
;
A
#
# COMPACT_ATOMS: atom_id res chain seq x y z
N MET A 1 -37.28 -35.56 -22.75
CA MET A 1 -36.07 -35.16 -22.01
C MET A 1 -35.28 -34.12 -22.80
N ARG A 2 -35.33 -32.83 -22.41
CA ARG A 2 -34.38 -31.72 -22.74
C ARG A 2 -35.07 -30.35 -22.59
N ARG A 3 -35.67 -30.06 -21.43
CA ARG A 3 -36.23 -28.73 -21.13
C ARG A 3 -36.08 -28.32 -19.66
N LEU A 4 -35.06 -28.86 -18.99
CA LEU A 4 -34.75 -28.57 -17.57
C LEU A 4 -33.29 -28.13 -17.35
N ARG A 5 -32.52 -27.89 -18.43
CA ARG A 5 -31.12 -27.44 -18.33
C ARG A 5 -30.90 -25.94 -18.59
N THR A 6 -31.92 -25.23 -19.07
CA THR A 6 -31.79 -23.79 -19.38
C THR A 6 -32.18 -22.90 -18.19
N GLU A 7 -33.09 -23.35 -17.33
CA GLU A 7 -33.50 -22.55 -16.16
C GLU A 7 -32.46 -22.60 -15.01
N PHE A 8 -31.68 -23.68 -14.92
CA PHE A 8 -30.61 -23.78 -13.92
C PHE A 8 -29.40 -22.89 -14.23
N LEU A 9 -29.21 -22.48 -15.49
CA LEU A 9 -28.12 -21.58 -15.90
C LEU A 9 -28.53 -20.09 -15.85
N ILE A 10 -29.84 -19.79 -15.82
CA ILE A 10 -30.36 -18.43 -15.64
C ILE A 10 -30.51 -18.09 -14.15
N MET A 11 -30.75 -19.09 -13.28
CA MET A 11 -30.84 -18.88 -11.83
C MET A 11 -29.48 -18.66 -11.14
N MET A 12 -28.36 -19.06 -11.76
CA MET A 12 -27.00 -18.79 -11.25
C MET A 12 -26.42 -17.43 -11.70
N LYS A 13 -27.15 -16.64 -12.50
CA LYS A 13 -26.75 -15.28 -12.91
C LYS A 13 -27.45 -14.17 -12.14
N SER A 14 -28.31 -14.50 -11.17
CA SER A 14 -29.06 -13.51 -10.38
C SER A 14 -28.72 -13.52 -8.88
N SER A 15 -27.66 -14.22 -8.47
CA SER A 15 -27.11 -14.15 -7.11
C SER A 15 -25.72 -13.53 -7.06
N VAL A 16 -25.45 -12.56 -7.94
CA VAL A 16 -24.46 -11.54 -7.62
C VAL A 16 -25.25 -10.45 -6.91
N THR A 17 -25.35 -10.58 -5.58
CA THR A 17 -25.69 -9.43 -4.73
C THR A 17 -24.75 -8.30 -5.11
N GLU A 18 -25.25 -7.32 -5.85
CA GLU A 18 -24.55 -6.07 -6.15
C GLU A 18 -24.35 -5.31 -4.84
N HIS A 19 -23.31 -5.69 -4.11
CA HIS A 19 -22.74 -4.97 -2.98
C HIS A 19 -21.54 -4.15 -3.46
N TYR A 20 -21.65 -3.54 -4.63
CA TYR A 20 -20.61 -2.66 -5.13
C TYR A 20 -20.64 -1.39 -4.31
N SER A 21 -19.60 -1.20 -3.50
CA SER A 21 -19.29 0.12 -2.94
C SER A 21 -19.19 1.14 -4.08
N SER A 22 -19.55 2.39 -3.84
CA SER A 22 -19.38 3.45 -4.84
C SER A 22 -17.94 3.54 -5.34
N ILE A 23 -17.76 4.14 -6.51
CA ILE A 23 -16.44 4.47 -7.06
C ILE A 23 -15.90 5.68 -6.29
N ALA A 24 -14.69 5.57 -5.76
CA ALA A 24 -13.93 6.65 -5.13
C ALA A 24 -13.12 7.41 -6.19
N THR A 25 -13.26 8.74 -6.24
CA THR A 25 -12.45 9.60 -7.12
C THR A 25 -11.01 9.71 -6.60
N ILE A 26 -10.11 10.24 -7.44
CA ILE A 26 -8.73 10.49 -7.03
C ILE A 26 -8.68 11.46 -5.85
N GLU A 27 -9.47 12.54 -5.88
CA GLU A 27 -9.50 13.53 -4.78
C GLU A 27 -10.04 12.91 -3.49
N GLU A 28 -11.07 12.07 -3.57
CA GLU A 28 -11.63 11.37 -2.41
C GLU A 28 -10.60 10.43 -1.78
N ILE A 29 -9.87 9.67 -2.60
CA ILE A 29 -8.84 8.76 -2.11
C ILE A 29 -7.67 9.53 -1.47
N GLU A 30 -7.22 10.61 -2.11
CA GLU A 30 -6.19 11.49 -1.55
C GLU A 30 -6.61 12.08 -0.21
N HIS A 31 -7.85 12.56 -0.12
CA HIS A 31 -8.43 13.10 1.10
C HIS A 31 -8.50 12.03 2.20
N TYR A 32 -9.00 10.85 1.85
CA TYR A 32 -9.16 9.71 2.76
C TYR A 32 -7.84 9.21 3.33
N LEU A 33 -6.81 9.05 2.49
CA LEU A 33 -5.46 8.61 2.87
C LEU A 33 -4.55 9.75 3.36
N ARG A 34 -5.04 11.00 3.34
CA ARG A 34 -4.29 12.22 3.66
C ARG A 34 -3.00 12.36 2.86
N VAL A 35 -2.97 11.94 1.59
CA VAL A 35 -1.79 12.01 0.70
C VAL A 35 -2.11 12.84 -0.53
N LYS A 36 -1.07 13.25 -1.27
CA LYS A 36 -1.19 13.99 -2.53
C LYS A 36 -0.34 13.36 -3.62
N GLY A 37 -0.85 13.40 -4.85
CA GLY A 37 -0.15 13.16 -6.11
C GLY A 37 0.90 12.06 -6.02
N ASP A 38 2.16 12.46 -5.89
CA ASP A 38 3.33 11.60 -5.86
C ASP A 38 3.25 10.52 -4.78
N LYS A 39 2.82 10.88 -3.56
CA LYS A 39 2.71 9.94 -2.45
C LYS A 39 1.58 8.94 -2.64
N ARG A 40 0.48 9.35 -3.29
CA ARG A 40 -0.57 8.41 -3.69
C ARG A 40 -0.03 7.42 -4.72
N ARG A 41 0.71 7.89 -5.73
CA ARG A 41 1.28 7.02 -6.78
C ARG A 41 2.29 6.02 -6.21
N GLU A 42 3.17 6.46 -5.31
CA GLU A 42 4.10 5.57 -4.58
C GLU A 42 3.37 4.49 -3.79
N LEU A 43 2.33 4.89 -3.03
CA LEU A 43 1.54 3.98 -2.22
C LEU A 43 0.78 2.96 -3.07
N PHE A 44 0.17 3.42 -4.16
CA PHE A 44 -0.56 2.56 -5.08
C PHE A 44 0.37 1.57 -5.78
N ALA A 45 1.55 2.00 -6.21
CA ALA A 45 2.56 1.10 -6.76
C ALA A 45 2.96 0.02 -5.76
N HIS A 46 3.10 0.37 -4.47
CA HIS A 46 3.40 -0.60 -3.42
C HIS A 46 2.27 -1.60 -3.19
N TRP A 47 1.01 -1.18 -3.38
CA TRP A 47 -0.16 -2.05 -3.29
C TRP A 47 -0.52 -2.77 -4.59
N GLY A 48 0.26 -2.60 -5.66
CA GLY A 48 -0.05 -3.17 -6.98
C GLY A 48 -1.28 -2.55 -7.65
N LEU A 49 -1.67 -1.35 -7.23
CA LEU A 49 -2.85 -0.63 -7.73
C LEU A 49 -2.47 0.34 -8.86
N PRO A 50 -3.39 0.57 -9.82
CA PRO A 50 -3.18 1.53 -10.91
C PRO A 50 -3.23 2.97 -10.38
N SER A 51 -2.17 3.71 -10.66
CA SER A 51 -1.86 5.01 -10.05
C SER A 51 -2.74 6.18 -10.50
N ASN A 52 -3.42 6.10 -11.65
CA ASN A 52 -4.15 7.21 -12.27
C ASN A 52 -5.59 6.85 -12.67
N ARG A 53 -6.32 6.17 -11.79
CA ARG A 53 -7.76 5.97 -11.98
C ARG A 53 -8.54 6.03 -10.67
N SER A 54 -9.81 6.38 -10.77
CA SER A 54 -10.81 6.10 -9.75
C SER A 54 -10.95 4.58 -9.56
N MET A 55 -11.36 4.14 -8.38
CA MET A 55 -11.52 2.71 -8.06
C MET A 55 -12.67 2.49 -7.10
N LEU A 56 -13.11 1.24 -6.94
CA LEU A 56 -14.12 0.92 -5.95
C LEU A 56 -13.56 1.11 -4.54
N TRP A 57 -14.36 1.67 -3.64
CA TRP A 57 -13.99 1.73 -2.21
C TRP A 57 -13.62 0.35 -1.64
N SER A 58 -14.31 -0.70 -2.07
CA SER A 58 -14.02 -2.09 -1.69
C SER A 58 -12.63 -2.57 -2.14
N GLU A 59 -12.18 -2.16 -3.33
CA GLU A 59 -10.83 -2.45 -3.85
C GLU A 59 -9.77 -1.75 -2.98
N LEU A 60 -9.99 -0.47 -2.66
CA LEU A 60 -9.12 0.29 -1.76
C LEU A 60 -9.09 -0.30 -0.34
N TRP A 61 -10.24 -0.63 0.23
CA TRP A 61 -10.34 -1.26 1.55
C TRP A 61 -9.60 -2.59 1.59
N SER A 62 -9.75 -3.42 0.57
CA SER A 62 -9.03 -4.69 0.45
C SER A 62 -7.52 -4.50 0.44
N SER A 63 -6.99 -3.48 -0.25
CA SER A 63 -5.54 -3.22 -0.27
C SER A 63 -4.98 -2.77 1.08
N MET A 64 -5.83 -2.28 1.98
CA MET A 64 -5.48 -1.87 3.35
C MET A 64 -5.76 -2.96 4.39
N GLY A 65 -6.26 -4.13 3.99
CA GLY A 65 -6.54 -5.26 4.88
C GLY A 65 -7.94 -5.26 5.50
N LEU A 66 -8.86 -4.47 4.95
CA LEU A 66 -10.27 -4.53 5.29
C LEU A 66 -10.98 -5.50 4.34
N ASP A 67 -12.01 -6.17 4.83
CA ASP A 67 -12.85 -7.02 3.97
C ASP A 67 -13.54 -6.14 2.91
N PRO A 68 -13.51 -6.47 1.61
CA PRO A 68 -14.19 -5.68 0.58
C PRO A 68 -15.72 -5.69 0.74
N THR A 69 -16.28 -6.67 1.44
CA THR A 69 -17.71 -6.86 1.69
C THR A 69 -18.17 -6.24 3.01
N GLN A 70 -17.77 -5.00 3.26
CA GLN A 70 -18.24 -4.24 4.43
C GLN A 70 -19.76 -4.05 4.40
N ARG A 71 -20.40 -4.10 5.57
CA ARG A 71 -21.83 -3.83 5.70
C ARG A 71 -22.12 -2.39 5.25
N LYS A 72 -23.11 -2.20 4.36
CA LYS A 72 -23.46 -0.88 3.78
C LYS A 72 -23.66 0.23 4.81
N LYS A 73 -24.22 -0.10 5.97
CA LYS A 73 -24.43 0.86 7.08
C LYS A 73 -23.13 1.43 7.68
N LEU A 74 -21.99 0.79 7.47
CA LEU A 74 -20.67 1.27 7.91
C LEU A 74 -19.95 2.11 6.86
N TRP A 75 -20.46 2.17 5.62
CA TRP A 75 -19.72 2.82 4.54
C TRP A 75 -19.47 4.30 4.82
N GLY A 76 -20.43 5.02 5.42
CA GLY A 76 -20.20 6.41 5.81
C GLY A 76 -19.03 6.57 6.80
N ASP A 77 -18.89 5.66 7.76
CA ASP A 77 -17.78 5.70 8.72
C ASP A 77 -16.45 5.28 8.07
N LEU A 78 -16.48 4.33 7.14
CA LEU A 78 -15.29 3.78 6.48
C LEU A 78 -14.81 4.61 5.29
N GLN A 79 -15.65 5.49 4.76
CA GLN A 79 -15.28 6.49 3.74
C GLN A 79 -14.84 7.81 4.39
N ALA A 80 -15.07 7.98 5.69
CA ALA A 80 -14.56 9.14 6.42
C ALA A 80 -13.02 9.15 6.42
N PRO A 81 -12.38 10.34 6.37
CA PRO A 81 -10.93 10.43 6.34
C PRO A 81 -10.29 9.71 7.51
N LEU A 82 -9.22 8.97 7.22
CA LEU A 82 -8.44 8.33 8.27
C LEU A 82 -7.70 9.39 9.09
N TRP A 83 -7.59 9.11 10.39
CA TRP A 83 -6.96 10.01 11.34
C TRP A 83 -5.46 9.77 11.43
N ASP A 84 -4.71 10.86 11.46
CA ASP A 84 -3.29 10.82 11.78
C ASP A 84 -3.05 10.74 13.29
N ILE A 85 -1.79 10.57 13.67
CA ILE A 85 -1.42 10.42 15.09
C ILE A 85 -1.73 11.67 15.93
N LYS A 86 -1.77 12.87 15.33
CA LYS A 86 -2.06 14.12 16.04
C LYS A 86 -3.55 14.19 16.35
N GLU A 87 -4.40 13.83 15.38
CA GLU A 87 -5.84 13.74 15.56
C GLU A 87 -6.20 12.70 16.63
N VAL A 88 -5.60 11.51 16.55
CA VAL A 88 -5.79 10.48 17.59
C VAL A 88 -5.37 10.99 18.97
N SER A 89 -4.21 11.64 19.06
CA SER A 89 -3.71 12.22 20.31
C SER A 89 -4.65 13.26 20.90
N GLN A 90 -5.22 14.12 20.06
CA GLN A 90 -6.18 15.15 20.47
C GLN A 90 -7.48 14.55 21.00
N VAL A 91 -8.00 13.51 20.34
CA VAL A 91 -9.28 12.90 20.71
C VAL A 91 -9.17 12.06 21.98
N THR A 92 -8.08 11.31 22.16
CA THR A 92 -7.94 10.39 23.31
C THR A 92 -7.16 10.99 24.48
N GLY A 93 -6.61 12.19 24.33
CA GLY A 93 -5.69 12.81 25.32
C GLY A 93 -4.35 12.07 25.51
N ILE A 94 -4.07 11.05 24.70
CA ILE A 94 -2.83 10.26 24.78
C ILE A 94 -1.74 10.98 24.01
N SER A 95 -0.54 11.11 24.56
CA SER A 95 0.55 11.79 23.85
C SER A 95 0.96 11.04 22.56
N VAL A 96 1.33 11.79 21.53
CA VAL A 96 1.90 11.27 20.27
C VAL A 96 3.09 10.34 20.54
N GLY A 97 3.91 10.63 21.55
CA GLY A 97 5.06 9.81 21.94
C GLY A 97 4.65 8.43 22.44
N ALA A 98 3.61 8.34 23.28
CA ALA A 98 3.08 7.07 23.77
C ALA A 98 2.50 6.22 22.63
N ILE A 99 1.69 6.82 21.76
CA ILE A 99 1.10 6.13 20.59
C ILE A 99 2.21 5.59 19.67
N ASN A 100 3.25 6.39 19.43
CA ASN A 100 4.41 5.94 18.65
C ASN A 100 5.15 4.78 19.30
N ALA A 101 5.34 4.81 20.62
CA ALA A 101 5.98 3.72 21.36
C ALA A 101 5.20 2.41 21.21
N TRP A 102 3.86 2.44 21.29
CA TRP A 102 3.00 1.28 21.05
C TRP A 102 3.14 0.75 19.63
N CYS A 103 3.07 1.64 18.64
CA CYS A 103 3.18 1.26 17.23
C CYS A 103 4.54 0.68 16.85
N ASN A 104 5.62 1.11 17.53
CA ASN A 104 6.97 0.62 17.27
C ASN A 104 7.22 -0.76 17.90
N LYS A 105 6.55 -1.04 19.03
CA LYS A 105 6.60 -2.33 19.72
C LYS A 105 5.51 -3.31 19.28
N ASP A 106 4.61 -2.86 18.40
CA ASP A 106 3.38 -3.55 17.99
C ASP A 106 2.57 -4.07 19.19
N ARG A 107 2.55 -3.29 20.29
CA ARG A 107 1.92 -3.63 21.55
C ARG A 107 1.02 -2.49 21.99
N TYR A 108 -0.28 -2.74 21.93
CA TYR A 108 -1.33 -1.75 22.16
C TYR A 108 -2.00 -1.98 23.52
N PRO A 109 -2.50 -0.93 24.19
CA PRO A 109 -3.44 -1.08 25.30
C PRO A 109 -4.67 -1.89 24.90
N GLU A 110 -5.37 -2.44 25.88
CA GLU A 110 -6.63 -3.14 25.61
C GLU A 110 -7.58 -2.24 24.81
N ARG A 111 -8.17 -2.80 23.74
CA ARG A 111 -9.12 -2.13 22.83
C ARG A 111 -8.57 -0.98 21.99
N PHE A 112 -7.34 -0.54 22.18
CA PHE A 112 -6.76 0.47 21.30
C PHE A 112 -6.48 -0.14 19.92
N PRO A 113 -7.04 0.42 18.83
CA PRO A 113 -6.94 -0.21 17.52
C PRO A 113 -5.53 -0.06 16.91
N PRO A 114 -5.02 -1.10 16.23
CA PRO A 114 -3.79 -0.97 15.47
C PRO A 114 -4.01 -0.11 14.22
N PRO A 115 -3.02 0.71 13.81
CA PRO A 115 -3.14 1.57 12.64
C PRO A 115 -3.14 0.79 11.33
N ILE A 116 -3.74 1.40 10.32
CA ILE A 116 -3.42 1.15 8.91
C ILE A 116 -2.07 1.81 8.63
N ARG A 117 -1.09 1.00 8.23
CA ARG A 117 0.24 1.49 7.83
C ARG A 117 0.16 1.84 6.34
N LEU A 118 0.68 2.99 5.93
CA LEU A 118 0.79 3.41 4.52
C LEU A 118 2.27 3.49 4.08
N GLY A 119 3.14 2.76 4.78
CA GLY A 119 4.58 2.84 4.66
C GLY A 119 5.27 2.77 6.02
N PRO A 120 6.60 2.87 6.06
CA PRO A 120 7.38 2.75 7.30
C PRO A 120 7.12 3.89 8.29
N ARG A 121 6.72 5.08 7.79
CA ARG A 121 6.57 6.29 8.61
C ARG A 121 5.13 6.75 8.79
N LYS A 122 4.23 6.40 7.87
CA LYS A 122 2.84 6.89 7.88
C LYS A 122 1.90 5.83 8.45
N LYS A 123 1.23 6.20 9.53
CA LYS A 123 0.27 5.39 10.28
C LYS A 123 -1.02 6.19 10.36
N LEU A 124 -2.14 5.59 10.01
CA LEU A 124 -3.45 6.21 10.07
C LEU A 124 -4.45 5.28 10.77
N TRP A 125 -5.52 5.82 11.31
CA TRP A 125 -6.54 5.08 12.04
C TRP A 125 -7.92 5.30 11.46
N ILE A 126 -8.75 4.26 11.54
CA ILE A 126 -10.18 4.41 11.28
C ILE A 126 -10.78 5.19 12.45
N SER A 127 -11.38 6.34 12.16
CA SER A 127 -11.94 7.25 13.15
C SER A 127 -12.93 6.56 14.08
N LEU A 128 -13.82 5.71 13.53
CA LEU A 128 -14.80 4.96 14.31
C LEU A 128 -14.17 4.03 15.35
N GLU A 129 -13.02 3.42 15.07
CA GLU A 129 -12.34 2.57 16.05
C GLU A 129 -11.73 3.37 17.19
N ILE A 130 -11.21 4.57 16.91
CA ILE A 130 -10.70 5.49 17.93
C ILE A 130 -11.84 6.05 18.79
N LEU A 131 -12.96 6.42 18.16
CA LEU A 131 -14.17 6.82 18.88
C LEU A 131 -14.71 5.68 19.75
N ALA A 132 -14.62 4.42 19.31
CA ALA A 132 -15.00 3.27 20.13
C ALA A 132 -14.05 2.98 21.29
N PHE A 133 -12.78 3.34 21.16
CA PHE A 133 -11.84 3.31 22.28
C PHE A 133 -12.20 4.39 23.33
N GLU A 134 -12.45 5.62 22.88
CA GLU A 134 -12.73 6.76 23.77
C GLU A 134 -14.13 6.72 24.39
N GLN A 135 -15.15 6.38 23.61
CA GLN A 135 -16.55 6.33 24.03
C GLN A 135 -17.20 4.97 23.67
N PRO A 136 -16.83 3.88 24.36
CA PRO A 136 -17.28 2.54 24.00
C PRO A 136 -18.80 2.37 24.02
N SER A 137 -19.50 3.05 24.93
CA SER A 137 -20.96 2.99 25.07
C SER A 137 -21.70 3.43 23.80
N LEU A 138 -21.10 4.31 23.00
CA LEU A 138 -21.72 4.85 21.79
C LEU A 138 -21.28 4.10 20.52
N TYR A 139 -20.00 3.75 20.43
CA TYR A 139 -19.40 3.34 19.14
C TYR A 139 -18.95 1.89 19.07
N LEU A 140 -18.78 1.20 20.21
CA LEU A 140 -18.15 -0.14 20.23
C LEU A 140 -18.91 -1.16 19.39
N VAL A 141 -20.24 -1.15 19.46
CA VAL A 141 -21.08 -2.09 18.69
C VAL A 141 -20.86 -1.92 17.20
N ARG A 142 -20.81 -0.68 16.70
CA ARG A 142 -20.59 -0.38 15.28
C ARG A 142 -19.15 -0.69 14.86
N ALA A 143 -18.15 -0.30 15.67
CA ALA A 143 -16.75 -0.56 15.37
C ALA A 143 -16.44 -2.07 15.27
N LYS A 144 -17.06 -2.90 16.12
CA LYS A 144 -16.91 -4.36 16.08
C LYS A 144 -17.48 -5.00 14.81
N GLU A 145 -18.31 -4.30 14.05
CA GLU A 145 -18.82 -4.79 12.77
C GLU A 145 -17.86 -4.55 11.60
N ILE A 146 -16.78 -3.77 11.80
CA ILE A 146 -15.72 -3.60 10.82
C ILE A 146 -15.04 -4.95 10.61
N ARG A 147 -15.08 -5.43 9.37
CA ARG A 147 -14.47 -6.71 8.99
C ARG A 147 -13.05 -6.47 8.50
N ARG A 148 -12.09 -7.22 9.05
CA ARG A 148 -10.70 -7.21 8.60
C ARG A 148 -10.36 -8.53 7.94
N LEU A 149 -9.53 -8.49 6.90
CA LEU A 149 -9.06 -9.71 6.26
C LEU A 149 -8.06 -10.43 7.19
N PRO A 150 -8.19 -11.75 7.37
CA PRO A 150 -7.19 -12.52 8.08
C PRO A 150 -5.90 -12.50 7.26
N HIS A 151 -4.87 -11.83 7.79
CA HIS A 151 -3.55 -11.65 7.17
C HIS A 151 -3.52 -10.93 5.82
N LEU A 152 -3.18 -9.64 5.88
CA LEU A 152 -2.18 -9.10 4.95
C LEU A 152 -0.83 -9.10 5.65
N PRO A 153 0.29 -9.29 4.94
CA PRO A 153 1.60 -9.09 5.52
C PRO A 153 1.66 -7.66 6.03
N VAL A 154 1.67 -7.51 7.37
CA VAL A 154 2.10 -6.31 8.07
C VAL A 154 3.32 -5.82 7.32
N PHE A 155 3.27 -4.60 6.75
CA PHE A 155 4.37 -3.91 6.04
C PHE A 155 5.69 -4.55 6.40
N ALA A 156 6.06 -5.60 5.65
CA ALA A 156 7.27 -6.32 5.95
C ALA A 156 8.32 -5.30 5.60
N LYS A 157 9.02 -4.81 6.63
CA LYS A 157 10.14 -3.89 6.50
C LYS A 157 10.89 -4.35 5.25
N PRO A 158 10.98 -3.54 4.17
CA PRO A 158 11.60 -4.02 2.96
C PRO A 158 12.96 -4.54 3.39
N GLN A 159 13.19 -5.84 3.21
CA GLN A 159 14.54 -6.33 3.36
C GLN A 159 15.36 -5.43 2.44
N PRO A 160 16.46 -4.83 2.93
CA PRO A 160 17.32 -4.09 2.04
C PRO A 160 17.66 -5.06 0.92
N MET A 161 17.16 -4.79 -0.28
CA MET A 161 17.66 -5.46 -1.47
C MET A 161 19.11 -5.04 -1.51
N ALA A 162 19.97 -5.92 -1.00
CA ALA A 162 21.37 -5.89 -1.31
C ALA A 162 21.41 -6.10 -2.83
N LEU A 163 21.33 -4.99 -3.57
CA LEU A 163 21.89 -4.91 -4.90
C LEU A 163 23.35 -5.29 -4.72
N LYS A 164 23.64 -6.59 -4.83
CA LYS A 164 24.95 -7.04 -5.26
C LYS A 164 25.09 -6.51 -6.67
N VAL A 165 25.51 -5.24 -6.77
CA VAL A 165 26.24 -4.79 -7.93
C VAL A 165 27.51 -5.62 -7.86
N ASP A 166 27.54 -6.73 -8.60
CA ASP A 166 28.82 -7.30 -9.01
C ASP A 166 29.48 -6.21 -9.84
N LEU A 167 30.35 -5.46 -9.17
CA LEU A 167 31.39 -4.67 -9.81
C LEU A 167 32.33 -5.68 -10.46
N ASN A 168 31.93 -6.22 -11.61
CA ASN A 168 32.87 -6.87 -12.50
C ASN A 168 33.99 -5.84 -12.74
N PRO A 169 35.26 -6.18 -12.46
CA PRO A 169 36.37 -5.30 -12.78
C PRO A 169 36.35 -5.04 -14.29
N LEU A 170 36.56 -3.78 -14.67
CA LEU A 170 36.79 -3.39 -16.06
C LEU A 170 37.83 -4.32 -16.70
N PRO A 171 37.66 -4.77 -17.95
CA PRO A 171 38.67 -5.55 -18.63
C PRO A 171 39.95 -4.71 -18.77
N SER A 172 41.04 -5.22 -18.19
CA SER A 172 42.38 -4.67 -18.34
C SER A 172 42.78 -4.63 -19.82
N THR A 173 43.24 -3.48 -20.29
CA THR A 173 43.90 -3.32 -21.58
C THR A 173 45.11 -4.25 -21.67
N PRO A 174 45.28 -5.03 -22.75
CA PRO A 174 46.53 -5.74 -22.98
C PRO A 174 47.58 -4.75 -23.50
N GLU A 175 48.66 -4.59 -22.73
CA GLU A 175 49.95 -4.19 -23.27
C GLU A 175 50.38 -5.23 -24.32
N THR A 176 50.87 -4.78 -25.47
CA THR A 176 51.60 -5.66 -26.39
C THR A 176 52.92 -5.02 -26.75
N GLU A 177 53.94 -5.85 -26.62
CA GLU A 177 55.36 -5.58 -26.55
C GLU A 177 55.95 -5.05 -27.86
N LYS A 178 57.01 -4.26 -27.67
CA LYS A 178 58.02 -3.94 -28.69
C LYS A 178 58.61 -5.23 -29.28
N THR A 179 58.69 -5.30 -30.60
CA THR A 179 59.68 -6.17 -31.26
C THR A 179 60.34 -5.45 -32.45
N SER A 180 61.65 -5.27 -32.30
CA SER A 180 62.76 -5.14 -33.27
C SER A 180 62.57 -4.61 -34.70
N SER A 181 63.43 -3.64 -35.02
CA SER A 181 63.93 -3.21 -36.35
C SER A 181 64.60 -4.37 -37.14
N PRO A 182 64.70 -4.30 -38.49
CA PRO A 182 65.96 -3.83 -39.08
C PRO A 182 65.88 -3.07 -40.44
N HIS A 183 66.95 -2.29 -40.68
CA HIS A 183 67.55 -1.84 -41.95
C HIS A 183 66.91 -0.72 -42.81
N ASP A 184 67.44 0.48 -42.62
CA ASP A 184 68.37 1.18 -43.54
C ASP A 184 68.19 0.97 -45.06
N ARG A 185 67.77 2.04 -45.76
CA ARG A 185 68.23 2.40 -47.10
C ARG A 185 67.96 3.89 -47.40
N SER A 186 69.06 4.62 -47.52
CA SER A 186 69.22 5.96 -48.09
C SER A 186 68.67 6.08 -49.53
N ALA A 187 68.03 7.21 -49.86
CA ALA A 187 68.11 7.97 -51.14
C ALA A 187 66.95 9.01 -51.24
N ILE A 188 67.24 10.32 -51.22
CA ILE A 188 67.32 11.28 -52.36
C ILE A 188 65.96 11.83 -52.86
N ALA A 189 65.77 13.14 -52.57
CA ALA A 189 65.27 14.28 -53.38
C ALA A 189 64.04 14.21 -54.33
N GLN A 190 63.42 15.42 -54.44
CA GLN A 190 62.44 15.96 -55.42
C GLN A 190 60.96 15.78 -55.02
N CYS A 191 60.08 16.80 -55.01
CA CYS A 191 60.08 18.16 -55.57
C CYS A 191 59.70 19.23 -54.53
#